data_AF-A0A4Q2ZC66-F1
#
_entry.id   AF-A0A4Q2ZC66-F1
#
_cell.length_a   1.000
_cell.length_b   1.000
_cell.length_c   1.000
_cell.angle_alpha   90.00
_cell.angle_beta   90.00
_cell.angle_gamma   90.00
#
_symmetry.space_group_name_H-M   'P 1'
#
loop_
_entity.id
_entity.type
_entity.pdbx_description
1 polymer ?
#
loop_
_entity_poly.entity_id
_entity_poly.type
_entity_poly.pdbx_seq_one_letter_code
_entity_poly.pdbx_strand_id
1 'polypeptide(L)'
;MSGKQGRPTKEFDLAEVEKLGMLGATAAEMAAWFNISLRTIERRMGMKDGEFRRSYDRGFGRLKISLRRQQIESAKGGNVAMLIWLGKQLLEQADKREVKEEATVTQRQGALALTAEDEEFLRKSSRIKDHLACFQGNAST
;
A
#
# COMPACT_ATOMS: atom_id res chain seq x y z
N MET A 1 31.41 44.40 18.05
CA MET A 1 30.25 43.47 17.99
C MET A 1 30.80 42.05 17.97
N SER A 2 30.74 41.32 19.08
CA SER A 2 31.24 39.94 19.15
C SER A 2 30.18 39.02 18.55
N GLY A 3 30.46 38.46 17.38
CA GLY A 3 29.55 37.55 16.68
C GLY A 3 29.26 36.33 17.55
N LYS A 4 27.99 35.98 17.74
CA LYS A 4 27.57 34.74 18.40
C LYS A 4 28.07 33.56 17.57
N GLN A 5 29.27 33.05 17.89
CA GLN A 5 29.82 31.87 17.26
C GLN A 5 29.03 30.65 17.74
N GLY A 6 28.27 30.03 16.85
CA GLY A 6 27.47 28.85 17.16
C GLY A 6 28.32 27.70 17.67
N ARG A 7 27.70 26.76 18.40
CA ARG A 7 28.37 25.53 18.89
C ARG A 7 29.08 24.83 17.73
N PRO A 8 30.38 24.49 17.84
CA PRO A 8 31.13 23.81 16.79
C PRO A 8 30.42 22.54 16.32
N THR A 9 30.27 22.38 15.00
CA THR A 9 29.69 21.19 14.39
C THR A 9 30.70 20.04 14.46
N LYS A 10 30.33 18.93 15.11
CA LYS A 10 31.13 17.69 15.11
C LYS A 10 31.27 17.15 13.68
N GLU A 11 32.48 16.88 13.23
CA GLU A 11 32.70 16.13 11.99
C GLU A 11 32.50 14.62 12.23
N PHE A 12 31.94 13.93 11.25
CA PHE A 12 31.70 12.49 11.30
C PHE A 12 32.50 11.81 10.21
N ASP A 13 33.07 10.65 10.53
CA ASP A 13 33.58 9.76 9.49
C ASP A 13 32.41 9.18 8.69
N LEU A 14 32.26 9.65 7.45
CA LEU A 14 31.19 9.22 6.56
C LEU A 14 31.29 7.74 6.17
N ALA A 15 32.50 7.17 6.15
CA ALA A 15 32.70 5.75 5.88
C ALA A 15 32.15 4.90 7.03
N GLU A 16 32.32 5.37 8.27
CA GLU A 16 31.74 4.75 9.45
C GLU A 16 30.21 4.86 9.48
N VAL A 17 29.66 6.01 9.09
CA VAL A 17 28.21 6.19 8.94
C VAL A 17 27.64 5.24 7.88
N GLU A 18 28.33 5.03 6.76
CA GLU A 18 27.91 4.06 5.73
C GLU A 18 27.91 2.63 6.26
N LYS A 19 28.91 2.23 7.06
CA LYS A 19 28.94 0.91 7.73
C LYS A 19 27.77 0.75 8.70
N LEU A 20 27.43 1.77 9.48
CA LEU A 20 26.26 1.75 10.36
C LEU A 20 24.95 1.63 9.58
N GLY A 21 24.85 2.30 8.42
CA GLY A 21 23.74 2.12 7.48
C GLY A 21 23.63 0.68 6.96
N MET A 22 24.76 0.01 6.69
CA MET A 22 24.79 -1.40 6.29
C MET A 22 24.29 -2.35 7.39
N LEU A 23 24.40 -1.96 8.66
CA LEU A 23 23.86 -2.70 9.79
C LEU A 23 22.38 -2.41 10.05
N GLY A 24 21.83 -1.35 9.44
CA GLY A 24 20.48 -0.86 9.74
C GLY A 24 20.39 -0.19 11.10
N ALA A 25 21.49 0.38 11.60
CA ALA A 25 21.55 0.99 12.92
C ALA A 25 20.58 2.18 13.05
N THR A 26 19.79 2.18 14.11
CA THR A 26 18.87 3.25 14.48
C THR A 26 19.62 4.52 14.90
N ALA A 27 18.90 5.65 14.95
CA ALA A 27 19.48 6.91 15.44
C ALA A 27 20.01 6.81 16.88
N ALA A 28 19.38 5.98 17.73
CA ALA A 28 19.82 5.74 19.09
C ALA A 28 21.12 4.93 19.14
N GLU A 29 21.24 3.88 18.33
CA GLU A 29 22.46 3.08 18.23
C GLU A 29 23.63 3.89 17.66
N MET A 30 23.38 4.70 16.62
CA MET A 30 24.38 5.63 16.10
C MET A 30 24.82 6.67 17.16
N ALA A 31 23.88 7.15 17.99
CA ALA A 31 24.19 8.11 19.05
C ALA A 31 25.08 7.48 20.13
N ALA A 32 24.79 6.23 20.52
CA ALA A 32 25.63 5.45 21.42
C ALA A 32 27.01 5.19 20.81
N TRP A 33 27.08 4.81 19.52
CA TRP A 33 28.33 4.54 18.80
C TRP A 33 29.26 5.76 18.75
N PHE A 34 28.73 6.91 18.33
CA PHE A 34 29.52 8.15 18.23
C PHE A 34 29.68 8.88 19.57
N ASN A 35 29.14 8.33 20.66
CA ASN A 35 29.09 8.90 22.00
C ASN A 35 28.57 10.35 22.01
N ILE A 36 27.41 10.59 21.38
CA ILE A 36 26.79 11.91 21.26
C ILE A 36 25.29 11.83 21.57
N SER A 37 24.66 12.98 21.78
CA SER A 37 23.21 13.05 21.98
C SER A 37 22.42 12.55 20.76
N LEU A 38 21.34 11.80 20.98
CA LEU A 38 20.36 11.39 19.97
C LEU A 38 19.90 12.56 19.09
N ARG A 39 19.55 13.69 19.71
CA ARG A 39 19.12 14.92 19.01
C ARG A 39 20.11 15.42 17.95
N THR A 40 21.40 15.13 18.12
CA THR A 40 22.42 15.51 17.13
C THR A 40 22.39 14.58 15.92
N ILE A 41 22.23 13.28 16.12
CA ILE A 41 22.04 12.32 15.02
C ILE A 41 20.75 12.60 14.25
N GLU A 42 19.62 12.79 14.95
CA GLU A 42 18.33 13.08 14.32
C GLU A 42 18.40 14.35 13.46
N ARG A 43 19.04 15.41 13.97
CA ARG A 43 19.25 16.64 13.21
C ARG A 43 20.07 16.39 11.94
N ARG A 44 21.11 15.56 12.00
CA ARG A 44 21.94 15.21 10.83
C ARG A 44 21.19 14.33 9.84
N MET A 45 20.36 13.42 10.31
CA MET A 45 19.51 12.56 9.49
C MET A 45 18.37 13.33 8.81
N GLY A 46 17.86 14.39 9.44
CA GLY A 46 16.82 15.26 8.88
C GLY A 46 17.32 16.22 7.78
N MET A 47 18.63 16.38 7.62
CA MET A 47 19.22 17.18 6.54
C MET A 47 19.18 16.39 5.23
N LYS A 48 18.17 16.65 4.38
CA LYS A 48 17.98 15.95 3.10
C LYS A 48 19.24 15.94 2.22
N ASP A 49 19.92 17.08 2.14
CA ASP A 49 21.15 17.24 1.35
C ASP A 49 22.43 17.11 2.18
N GLY A 50 22.35 16.51 3.37
CA GLY A 50 23.49 16.25 4.23
C GLY A 50 24.28 15.01 3.78
N GLU A 51 25.61 15.12 3.73
CA GLU A 51 26.49 13.98 3.43
C GLU A 51 26.33 12.82 4.43
N PHE A 52 26.01 13.14 5.68
CA PHE A 52 25.70 12.15 6.71
C PHE A 52 24.52 11.26 6.29
N ARG A 53 23.39 11.88 5.92
CA ARG A 53 22.20 11.16 5.49
C ARG A 53 22.45 10.37 4.22
N ARG A 54 23.11 10.97 3.22
CA ARG A 54 23.49 10.27 1.98
C ARG A 54 24.35 9.04 2.24
N SER A 55 25.31 9.14 3.16
CA SER A 55 26.21 8.02 3.48
C SER A 55 25.47 6.89 4.19
N TYR A 56 24.59 7.23 5.13
CA TYR A 56 23.71 6.26 5.76
C TYR A 56 22.80 5.56 4.72
N ASP A 57 22.18 6.33 3.82
CA ASP A 57 21.28 5.79 2.78
C ASP A 57 21.98 4.85 1.81
N ARG A 58 23.23 5.16 1.43
CA ARG A 58 24.06 4.23 0.64
C ARG A 58 24.25 2.91 1.36
N GLY A 59 24.63 2.96 2.64
CA GLY A 59 24.80 1.77 3.48
C GLY A 59 23.50 0.97 3.60
N PHE A 60 22.40 1.65 3.85
CA PHE A 60 21.08 1.02 3.97
C PHE A 60 20.62 0.38 2.64
N GLY A 61 20.93 0.99 1.50
CA GLY A 61 20.74 0.38 0.19
C GLY A 61 21.52 -0.93 0.04
N ARG A 62 22.77 -0.99 0.51
CA ARG A 62 23.58 -2.22 0.52
C ARG A 62 22.97 -3.29 1.43
N LEU A 63 22.45 -2.91 2.60
CA LEU A 63 21.71 -3.83 3.49
C LEU A 63 20.54 -4.48 2.74
N LYS A 64 19.71 -3.70 2.05
CA LYS A 64 18.59 -4.22 1.26
C LYS A 64 19.04 -5.21 0.19
N ILE A 65 20.18 -4.95 -0.48
CA ILE A 65 20.75 -5.88 -1.48
C ILE A 65 21.21 -7.18 -0.81
N SER A 66 21.91 -7.09 0.32
CA SER A 66 22.38 -8.25 1.08
C SER A 66 21.21 -9.12 1.55
N LEU A 67 20.16 -8.50 2.10
CA LEU A 67 18.96 -9.19 2.55
C LEU A 67 18.26 -9.94 1.40
N ARG A 68 18.13 -9.33 0.22
CA ARG A 68 17.56 -10.02 -0.96
C ARG A 68 18.36 -11.26 -1.37
N ARG A 69 19.70 -11.19 -1.31
CA ARG A 69 20.55 -12.36 -1.60
C ARG A 69 20.30 -13.48 -0.59
N GLN A 70 20.22 -13.14 0.70
CA GLN A 70 19.93 -14.11 1.75
C GLN A 70 18.53 -14.72 1.62
N GLN A 71 17.52 -13.94 1.22
CA GLN A 71 16.19 -14.45 0.90
C GLN A 71 16.22 -15.49 -0.24
N ILE A 72 16.96 -15.22 -1.32
CA ILE A 72 17.11 -16.14 -2.46
C ILE A 72 17.79 -17.45 -2.03
N GLU A 73 18.85 -17.38 -1.23
CA GLU A 73 19.53 -18.60 -0.79
C GLU A 73 18.73 -19.38 0.25
N SER A 74 18.02 -18.70 1.16
CA SER A 74 17.23 -19.38 2.18
C SER A 74 15.96 -20.02 1.62
N ALA A 75 15.44 -19.53 0.49
CA ALA A 75 14.41 -20.21 -0.27
C ALA A 75 14.85 -21.62 -0.73
N LYS A 76 16.15 -21.88 -0.83
CA LYS A 76 16.72 -23.20 -1.15
C LYS A 76 16.99 -24.06 0.09
N GLY A 77 17.06 -23.47 1.29
CA GLY A 77 17.61 -24.09 2.50
C GLY A 77 16.70 -24.15 3.75
N GLY A 78 15.50 -23.57 3.73
CA GLY A 78 14.43 -23.87 4.70
C GLY A 78 14.32 -22.97 5.95
N ASN A 79 15.25 -22.05 6.23
CA ASN A 79 15.09 -21.08 7.32
C ASN A 79 14.51 -19.74 6.81
N VAL A 80 13.20 -19.74 6.54
CA VAL A 80 12.56 -18.68 5.74
C VAL A 80 11.82 -17.64 6.61
N ALA A 81 11.41 -18.01 7.83
CA ALA A 81 10.49 -17.20 8.65
C ALA A 81 11.05 -15.81 9.03
N MET A 82 12.29 -15.75 9.53
CA MET A 82 12.92 -14.48 9.92
C MET A 82 13.21 -13.58 8.71
N LEU A 83 13.53 -14.17 7.56
CA LEU A 83 13.85 -13.44 6.33
C LEU A 83 12.61 -12.89 5.62
N ILE A 84 11.47 -13.56 5.73
CA ILE A 84 10.17 -13.01 5.28
C ILE A 84 9.83 -11.78 6.13
N TRP A 85 9.97 -11.88 7.46
CA TRP A 85 9.65 -10.76 8.35
C TRP A 85 10.54 -9.53 8.07
N LEU A 86 11.86 -9.74 7.94
CA LEU A 86 12.79 -8.67 7.55
C LEU A 86 12.49 -8.11 6.15
N GLY A 87 12.10 -8.96 5.21
CA GLY A 87 11.68 -8.54 3.86
C GLY A 87 10.48 -7.60 3.88
N LYS A 88 9.45 -7.92 4.67
CA LYS A 88 8.27 -7.08 4.84
C LYS A 88 8.65 -5.70 5.41
N GLN A 89 9.52 -5.66 6.42
CA GLN A 89 9.89 -4.41 7.09
C GLN A 89 10.85 -3.54 6.27
N LEU A 90 11.88 -4.11 5.65
CA LEU A 90 12.96 -3.35 5.01
C LEU A 90 12.80 -3.21 3.49
N LEU A 91 12.10 -4.14 2.84
CA LEU A 91 11.87 -4.16 1.39
C LEU A 91 10.44 -3.80 0.99
N GLU A 92 9.57 -3.50 1.96
CA GLU A 92 8.15 -3.13 1.73
C GLU A 92 7.39 -4.22 0.95
N GLN A 93 7.76 -5.49 1.15
CA GLN A 93 7.06 -6.63 0.56
C GLN A 93 5.69 -6.82 1.25
N ALA A 94 4.61 -6.95 0.47
CA ALA A 94 3.25 -7.14 0.98
C ALA A 94 2.70 -8.53 0.62
N ASP A 95 1.91 -9.12 1.52
CA ASP A 95 1.18 -10.35 1.24
C ASP A 95 -0.06 -10.03 0.40
N LYS A 96 -0.26 -10.76 -0.71
CA LYS A 96 -1.55 -10.75 -1.42
C LYS A 96 -2.51 -11.67 -0.69
N ARG A 97 -3.65 -11.14 -0.24
CA ARG A 97 -4.77 -11.95 0.25
C ARG A 97 -5.82 -12.04 -0.85
N GLU A 98 -6.00 -13.23 -1.42
CA GLU A 98 -7.14 -13.52 -2.28
C GLU A 98 -8.33 -13.86 -1.38
N VAL A 99 -9.31 -12.98 -1.30
CA VAL A 99 -10.57 -13.27 -0.60
C VAL A 99 -11.50 -13.94 -1.62
N LYS A 100 -11.69 -15.24 -1.50
CA LYS A 100 -12.75 -15.97 -2.21
C LYS A 100 -14.07 -15.72 -1.47
N GLU A 101 -14.86 -14.75 -1.92
CA GLU A 101 -16.24 -14.60 -1.46
C GLU A 101 -17.13 -15.61 -2.20
N GLU A 102 -17.49 -16.71 -1.54
CA GLU A 102 -18.56 -17.59 -2.01
C GLU A 102 -19.92 -16.97 -1.66
N ALA A 103 -20.44 -16.13 -2.55
CA ALA A 103 -21.77 -15.53 -2.39
C ALA A 103 -22.85 -16.63 -2.51
N THR A 104 -23.45 -17.01 -1.38
CA THR A 104 -24.63 -17.90 -1.38
C THR A 104 -25.88 -17.07 -1.67
N VAL A 105 -26.32 -17.05 -2.92
CA VAL A 105 -27.56 -16.37 -3.34
C VAL A 105 -28.77 -17.14 -2.77
N THR A 106 -29.38 -16.62 -1.70
CA THR A 106 -30.69 -17.13 -1.23
C THR A 106 -31.79 -16.36 -1.95
N GLN A 107 -32.41 -16.97 -2.97
CA GLN A 107 -33.59 -16.40 -3.62
C GLN A 107 -34.78 -16.41 -2.64
N ARG A 108 -35.21 -15.24 -2.17
CA ARG A 108 -36.52 -15.07 -1.53
C ARG A 108 -37.57 -14.89 -2.63
N GLN A 109 -38.42 -15.89 -2.84
CA GLN A 109 -39.64 -15.73 -3.63
C GLN A 109 -40.66 -14.92 -2.80
N GLY A 110 -40.89 -13.66 -3.17
CA GLY A 110 -42.05 -12.90 -2.71
C GLY A 110 -43.02 -12.75 -3.88
N ALA A 111 -44.20 -13.36 -3.78
CA ALA A 111 -45.29 -13.12 -4.72
C ALA A 111 -45.83 -11.69 -4.50
N LEU A 112 -45.63 -10.81 -5.47
CA LEU A 112 -46.28 -9.50 -5.51
C LEU A 112 -47.73 -9.69 -5.98
N ALA A 113 -48.68 -9.51 -5.07
CA ALA A 113 -50.09 -9.41 -5.43
C ALA A 113 -50.30 -8.10 -6.21
N LEU A 114 -50.77 -8.20 -7.45
CA LEU A 114 -51.12 -7.04 -8.28
C LEU A 114 -52.29 -6.30 -7.62
N THR A 115 -52.18 -4.99 -7.53
CA THR A 115 -53.26 -4.16 -6.99
C THR A 115 -54.30 -3.91 -8.08
N ALA A 116 -55.54 -3.57 -7.69
CA ALA A 116 -56.63 -3.36 -8.64
C ALA A 116 -56.33 -2.24 -9.66
N GLU A 117 -55.45 -1.30 -9.30
CA GLU A 117 -54.98 -0.22 -10.18
C GLU A 117 -54.07 -0.75 -11.30
N ASP A 118 -53.26 -1.77 -11.01
CA ASP A 118 -52.38 -2.42 -11.99
C ASP A 118 -53.18 -3.22 -13.04
N GLU A 119 -54.30 -3.84 -12.62
CA GLU A 119 -55.21 -4.53 -13.55
C GLU A 119 -55.97 -3.55 -14.45
N GLU A 120 -56.39 -2.40 -13.92
CA GLU A 120 -57.08 -1.37 -14.71
C GLU A 120 -56.15 -0.77 -15.78
N PHE A 121 -54.88 -0.56 -15.45
CA PHE A 121 -53.86 -0.10 -16.39
C PHE A 121 -53.66 -1.09 -17.56
N LEU A 122 -53.65 -2.39 -17.28
CA LEU A 122 -53.55 -3.44 -18.31
C LEU A 122 -54.80 -3.49 -19.19
N ARG A 123 -55.98 -3.30 -18.63
CA ARG A 123 -57.25 -3.24 -19.38
C ARG A 123 -57.36 -2.01 -20.27
N LYS A 124 -56.80 -0.87 -19.84
CA LYS A 124 -56.72 0.35 -20.65
C LYS A 124 -55.69 0.21 -21.78
N SER A 125 -54.60 -0.51 -21.51
CA SER A 125 -53.57 -0.83 -22.51
C SER A 125 -54.00 -1.89 -23.53
N SER A 126 -54.92 -2.80 -23.19
CA SER A 126 -55.46 -3.78 -24.16
C SER A 126 -56.33 -3.11 -25.22
N ARG A 127 -57.06 -2.05 -24.88
CA ARG A 127 -57.92 -1.28 -25.80
C ARG A 127 -57.14 -0.51 -26.87
N ILE A 128 -55.84 -0.25 -26.64
CA ILE A 128 -54.93 0.37 -27.63
C ILE A 128 -54.52 -0.65 -28.71
N LYS A 129 -54.42 -1.94 -28.36
CA LYS A 129 -54.08 -3.01 -29.32
C LYS A 129 -55.21 -3.27 -30.31
N ASP A 130 -56.46 -3.21 -29.87
CA ASP A 130 -57.63 -3.39 -30.75
C ASP A 130 -57.77 -2.26 -31.78
N HIS A 131 -57.41 -1.03 -31.40
CA HIS A 131 -57.45 0.13 -32.31
C HIS A 131 -56.31 0.13 -33.34
N LEU A 132 -55.16 -0.46 -33.00
CA LEU A 132 -54.03 -0.65 -33.93
C LEU A 132 -54.27 -1.79 -34.92
N ALA A 133 -54.98 -2.85 -34.52
CA ALA A 133 -55.32 -3.98 -35.37
C ALA A 133 -56.27 -3.59 -36.53
N CYS A 134 -57.20 -2.65 -36.31
CA CYS A 134 -58.07 -2.13 -37.36
C CYS A 134 -57.33 -1.28 -38.42
N PHE A 135 -56.20 -0.64 -38.07
CA PHE A 135 -55.48 0.23 -38.99
C PHE A 135 -54.57 -0.55 -39.97
N GLN A 136 -54.16 -1.77 -39.61
CA GLN A 136 -53.27 -2.61 -40.45
C GLN A 136 -54.04 -3.56 -41.39
N GLY A 137 -55.37 -3.56 -41.37
CA GLY A 137 -56.19 -4.48 -42.16
C GLY A 137 -56.69 -3.95 -43.51
N ASN A 138 -56.37 -2.72 -43.92
CA ASN A 138 -56.99 -2.09 -45.11
C ASN A 138 -56.00 -1.61 -46.19
N ALA A 139 -54.88 -2.33 -46.35
CA ALA A 139 -53.92 -2.09 -47.43
C ALA A 139 -53.73 -3.36 -48.27
N SER A 140 -54.81 -3.85 -48.90
CA SER A 140 -54.74 -4.79 -50.03
C SER A 140 -56.11 -4.88 -50.72
N THR A 141 -56.33 -4.00 -51.70
CA THR A 141 -56.99 -4.26 -53.00
C THR A 141 -56.79 -3.06 -53.89
#